data_AF-A0A8T0TAH1-F1
#
_entry.id   AF-A0A8T0TAH1-F1
#
_cell.length_a   1.000
_cell.length_b   1.000
_cell.length_c   1.000
_cell.angle_alpha   90.00
_cell.angle_beta   90.00
_cell.angle_gamma   90.00
#
_symmetry.space_group_name_H-M   'P 1'
#
loop_
_entity.id
_entity.type
_entity.pdbx_description
1 polymer ?
#
loop_
_entity_poly.entity_id
_entity_poly.type
_entity_poly.pdbx_seq_one_letter_code
_entity_poly.pdbx_strand_id
1 'polypeptide(L)' 'MGFEVVCMISEGMWFFIDIPDSVKVWNMQTAAEMNLTGSSGKVYALVVATELIFAATQGLYTEDE' A
#
# COMPACT_ATOMS: atom_id res chain seq x y z
N MET A 1 3.30 15.70 -11.73
CA MET A 1 2.83 14.39 -12.23
C MET A 1 2.19 13.68 -11.05
N GLY A 2 0.95 13.22 -11.21
CA GLY A 2 0.25 12.41 -10.20
C GLY A 2 0.05 11.00 -10.73
N PHE A 3 -0.35 10.08 -9.85
CA PHE A 3 -0.77 8.73 -10.20
C PHE A 3 -2.19 8.51 -9.68
N GLU A 4 -2.86 7.50 -10.23
CA GLU A 4 -4.18 7.09 -9.77
C GLU A 4 -4.06 6.37 -8.42
N VAL A 5 -4.85 6.80 -7.44
CA VAL A 5 -5.03 6.14 -6.14
C VAL A 5 -6.37 5.40 -6.21
N VAL A 6 -6.34 4.08 -6.14
CA VAL A 6 -7.53 3.22 -6.23
C VAL A 6 -8.03 2.79 -4.85
N CYS A 7 -7.16 2.68 -3.86
CA CYS A 7 -7.53 2.34 -2.49
C CYS A 7 -6.68 3.05 -1.43
N MET A 8 -7.36 3.65 -0.45
CA MET A 8 -6.74 4.27 0.71
C MET A 8 -7.52 3.93 1.97
N ILE A 9 -6.82 3.72 3.07
CA ILE A 9 -7.43 3.49 4.39
C ILE A 9 -6.70 4.28 5.47
N SER A 10 -7.41 4.65 6.52
CA SER A 10 -6.84 5.27 7.72
C SER A 10 -7.00 4.34 8.90
N GLU A 11 -5.95 4.19 9.71
CA GLU A 11 -6.07 3.58 11.04
C GLU A 11 -5.25 4.34 12.08
N GLY A 12 -5.93 4.81 13.13
CA GLY A 12 -5.31 5.66 14.15
C GLY A 12 -4.62 6.90 13.55
N MET A 13 -3.30 7.01 13.77
CA MET A 13 -2.47 8.12 13.29
C MET A 13 -1.93 7.90 11.87
N TRP A 14 -2.22 6.74 11.26
CA TRP A 14 -1.62 6.31 10.02
C TRP A 14 -2.63 6.39 8.87
N PHE A 15 -2.10 6.80 7.72
CA PHE A 15 -2.80 6.83 6.44
C PHE A 15 -2.03 5.94 5.46
N PHE A 16 -2.73 4.99 4.85
CA PHE A 16 -2.17 4.02 3.92
C PHE A 16 -2.77 4.26 2.54
N ILE A 17 -1.91 4.42 1.54
CA ILE A 17 -2.29 4.83 0.19
C ILE A 17 -1.66 3.84 -0.80
N ASP A 18 -2.45 3.30 -1.73
CA ASP A 18 -1.86 2.57 -2.86
C ASP A 18 -1.03 3.51 -3.73
N ILE A 19 0.19 3.08 -4.00
CA ILE A 19 1.06 3.71 -4.99
C ILE A 19 1.60 2.61 -5.91
N PRO A 20 2.19 2.93 -7.07
CA PRO A 20 2.81 1.91 -7.92
C PRO A 20 3.83 1.09 -7.13
N ASP A 21 3.68 -0.24 -7.19
CA ASP A 21 4.57 -1.25 -6.61
C ASP A 21 4.82 -1.13 -5.10
N SER A 22 3.99 -0.37 -4.37
CA SER A 22 4.13 -0.20 -2.93
C SER A 22 2.87 0.39 -2.27
N VAL A 23 2.87 0.40 -0.94
CA VAL A 23 1.89 1.15 -0.15
C VAL A 23 2.61 2.28 0.56
N LYS A 24 2.21 3.52 0.28
CA LYS A 24 2.71 4.67 1.03
C LYS A 24 2.03 4.71 2.40
N VAL A 25 2.83 4.88 3.43
CA VAL A 25 2.41 5.00 4.82
C VAL A 25 2.77 6.40 5.28
N TRP A 26 1.79 7.12 5.79
CA TRP A 26 1.94 8.49 6.25
C TRP A 26 1.38 8.64 7.66
N ASN A 27 2.21 9.12 8.58
CA ASN A 27 1.76 9.53 9.90
C ASN A 27 1.21 10.96 9.82
N MET A 28 -0.09 11.12 10.02
CA MET A 28 -0.76 12.42 9.89
C MET A 28 -0.39 13.42 11.00
N GLN A 29 0.17 12.96 12.12
CA GLN A 29 0.56 13.82 13.24
C GLN A 29 2.01 14.28 13.16
N THR A 30 2.93 13.37 12.84
CA THR A 30 4.37 13.65 12.81
C THR A 30 4.88 13.99 11.42
N ALA A 31 4.04 13.86 10.39
CA ALA A 31 4.41 13.92 8.99
C ALA A 31 5.49 12.89 8.58
N ALA A 32 5.70 11.85 9.38
CA ALA A 32 6.61 10.76 9.02
C ALA A 32 6.03 9.98 7.84
N GLU A 33 6.88 9.62 6.88
CA GLU A 33 6.48 8.87 5.68
C GLU A 33 7.40 7.67 5.45
N MET A 34 6.83 6.57 4.97
CA MET A 34 7.57 5.38 4.54
C MET A 34 6.79 4.63 3.46
N ASN A 35 7.47 3.75 2.71
CA ASN A 35 6.84 2.89 1.73
C ASN A 35 6.99 1.43 2.17
N LEU A 36 5.88 0.69 2.17
CA LEU A 36 5.90 -0.77 2.29
C LEU A 36 6.11 -1.35 0.89
N THR A 37 7.27 -1.96 0.68
CA THR A 37 7.66 -2.60 -0.58
C THR A 37 7.47 -4.11 -0.51
N GLY A 38 7.43 -4.78 -1.66
CA GLY A 38 7.25 -6.24 -1.75
C GLY A 38 6.06 -6.67 -2.61
N SER A 39 5.19 -5.73 -2.99
CA SER A 39 4.18 -5.94 -4.04
C SER A 39 4.80 -5.88 -5.43
N SER A 40 4.33 -6.74 -6.34
CA SER A 40 4.77 -6.78 -7.74
C SER A 40 3.67 -6.26 -8.69
N GLY A 41 3.26 -5.00 -8.50
CA GLY A 41 2.26 -4.33 -9.32
C GLY A 41 1.28 -3.48 -8.54
N LYS A 42 0.15 -3.17 -9.17
CA LYS A 42 -0.91 -2.32 -8.60
C LYS A 42 -1.53 -2.96 -7.35
N VAL A 43 -1.73 -2.16 -6.32
CA VAL A 43 -2.48 -2.52 -5.11
C VAL A 43 -3.95 -2.17 -5.34
N TYR A 44 -4.86 -3.10 -5.12
CA TYR A 44 -6.30 -2.92 -5.38
C TYR A 44 -7.15 -2.84 -4.11
N ALA A 45 -6.66 -3.40 -3.01
CA ALA A 45 -7.35 -3.34 -1.73
C ALA A 45 -6.36 -3.33 -0.57
N LEU A 46 -6.75 -2.66 0.50
CA LEU A 46 -6.03 -2.60 1.77
C LEU A 46 -6.98 -2.98 2.91
N VAL A 47 -6.47 -3.72 3.89
CA VAL A 47 -7.16 -3.94 5.16
C VAL A 47 -6.14 -3.91 6.29
N VAL A 48 -6.49 -3.22 7.37
CA VAL A 48 -5.74 -3.31 8.63
C VAL A 48 -6.37 -4.38 9.50
N ALA A 49 -5.54 -5.27 10.02
CA ALA A 49 -5.83 -6.15 11.14
C ALA A 49 -4.91 -5.75 12.32
N THR A 50 -5.14 -6.32 13.50
CA THR A 50 -4.34 -5.99 14.69
C THR A 50 -2.83 -6.08 14.40
N GLU A 51 -2.15 -4.93 14.39
CA GLU A 51 -0.72 -4.74 14.07
C GLU A 51 -0.26 -5.16 12.67
N LEU A 52 -1.17 -5.42 11.73
CA LEU A 52 -0.85 -5.88 10.38
C LEU A 52 -1.62 -5.11 9.32
N ILE A 53 -1.00 -4.91 8.16
CA ILE A 53 -1.67 -4.45 6.96
C ILE A 53 -1.56 -5.51 5.87
N PHE A 54 -2.68 -5.85 5.25
CA PHE A 54 -2.72 -6.72 4.09
C PHE A 54 -3.03 -5.89 2.85
N ALA A 55 -2.27 -6.14 1.79
CA ALA A 55 -2.46 -5.53 0.48
C ALA A 55 -2.80 -6.62 -0.53
N ALA A 56 -3.93 -6.48 -1.22
CA ALA A 56 -4.24 -7.30 -2.37
C ALA A 56 -3.54 -6.69 -3.59
N THR A 57 -2.56 -7.40 -4.13
CA THR A 57 -1.71 -6.90 -5.21
C THR A 57 -1.92 -7.69 -6.48
N GLN A 58 -1.66 -7.07 -7.62
CA GLN A 58 -1.43 -7.84 -8.84
C GLN A 58 -0.26 -8.80 -8.61
N GLY A 59 -0.44 -10.08 -8.95
CA GLY A 59 0.65 -11.04 -9.02
C GLY A 59 1.26 -10.98 -10.42
N LEU A 60 2.59 -10.90 -10.50
CA LEU A 60 3.28 -11.25 -11.73
C LEU A 60 3.31 -12.77 -11.82
N TYR A 61 2.62 -13.34 -12.81
CA TYR A 61 2.92 -14.69 -13.24
C TYR A 61 4.29 -14.65 -13.92
N THR A 62 5.31 -15.17 -13.27
CA THR A 62 6.46 -15.70 -14.00
C THR A 62 6.07 -17.12 -14.37
N GLU A 63 5.90 -17.41 -15.66
CA GLU A 63 5.99 -18.79 -16.12
C GLU A 63 7.41 -19.25 -15.75
N ASP A 64 7.53 -20.01 -14.66
CA ASP A 64 8.75 -20.78 -14.42
C ASP A 64 8.81 -21.83 -15.54
N GLU A 65 9.65 -21.59 -16.55
CA GLU A 65 10.10 -22.63 -17.50
C GLU A 65 10.97 -23.68 -16.81
#